data_AF-A0A811UEX0-F1
#
_entry.id   AF-A0A811UEX0-F1
#
_cell.length_a   1.000
_cell.length_b   1.000
_cell.length_c   1.000
_cell.angle_alpha   90.00
_cell.angle_beta   90.00
_cell.angle_gamma   90.00
#
_symmetry.space_group_name_H-M   'P 1'
#
loop_
_entity.id
_entity.type
_entity.pdbx_description
1 polymer ?
#
loop_
_entity_poly.entity_id
_entity_poly.type
_entity_poly.pdbx_seq_one_letter_code
_entity_poly.pdbx_strand_id
1 'polypeptide(L)'
;MWHRKHRYMRLDGSSKISARRDMVADFQTREDIFVFLLSTRAGGLGINLTAADTAPLECRLAHKLRLAVYEGNSTNPRQNRFLKTAIRRVREQGLSLHAAQQIINNYGDTRNSQHRQILQIRYNRRVFLICTLRTANVVELKSRLMPLMRAYNASFVNVIHNFHSSATIEAIISLQTSLDFSNLEGSIARDAQACKAQECEMVDYETGAVNFKCEPSEMDAVLKRVRAKGYTVLHTEYSFKPKKFIKLEESENEKYKKFRTKLMKTQDFDVIFDNVVGMDEEEIETGVATADCVVAAV
;
A
#
# COMPACT_ATOMS: atom_id res chain seq x y z
N MET A 1 -5.66 29.09 0.36
CA MET A 1 -6.00 29.29 -1.07
C MET A 1 -7.18 28.39 -1.43
N TRP A 2 -7.86 28.58 -2.57
CA TRP A 2 -8.98 27.75 -3.01
C TRP A 2 -8.71 27.16 -4.40
N HIS A 3 -8.96 25.86 -4.58
CA HIS A 3 -8.88 25.17 -5.87
C HIS A 3 -9.98 24.12 -5.98
N ARG A 4 -10.71 24.09 -7.11
CA ARG A 4 -11.87 23.18 -7.35
C ARG A 4 -12.82 23.05 -6.13
N LYS A 5 -13.18 24.18 -5.49
CA LYS A 5 -14.03 24.28 -4.27
C LYS A 5 -13.43 23.74 -2.96
N HIS A 6 -12.17 23.33 -2.95
CA HIS A 6 -11.47 22.92 -1.73
C HIS A 6 -10.46 23.99 -1.29
N ARG A 7 -10.42 24.27 0.02
CA ARG A 7 -9.35 25.08 0.61
C ARG A 7 -8.09 24.24 0.72
N TYR A 8 -6.97 24.81 0.28
CA TYR A 8 -5.67 24.17 0.40
C TYR A 8 -4.61 25.16 0.89
N MET A 9 -3.57 24.61 1.49
CA MET A 9 -2.35 25.30 1.89
C MET A 9 -1.17 24.82 1.06
N ARG A 10 -0.21 25.70 0.80
CA ARG A 10 1.02 25.36 0.08
C ARG A 10 2.20 25.98 0.80
N LEU A 11 3.20 25.16 1.11
CA LEU A 11 4.44 25.60 1.73
C LEU A 11 5.60 25.34 0.76
N ASP A 12 6.04 26.44 0.15
CA ASP A 12 7.24 26.50 -0.68
C ASP A 12 8.44 27.02 0.15
N GLY A 13 9.65 26.60 -0.21
CA GLY A 13 10.88 26.92 0.52
C GLY A 13 11.19 28.43 0.64
N SER A 14 10.44 29.29 -0.04
CA SER A 14 10.48 30.76 0.02
C SER A 14 9.77 31.36 1.25
N SER A 15 9.00 30.57 2.00
CA SER A 15 8.22 31.08 3.14
C SER A 15 9.07 31.29 4.40
N LYS A 16 8.86 32.41 5.14
CA LYS A 16 9.53 32.72 6.42
C LYS A 16 9.20 31.67 7.49
N ILE A 17 10.16 31.35 8.37
CA ILE A 17 10.04 30.30 9.40
C ILE A 17 8.80 30.46 10.31
N SER A 18 8.46 31.70 10.69
CA SER A 18 7.27 31.98 11.50
C SER A 18 5.98 31.57 10.79
N ALA A 19 5.82 31.98 9.53
CA ALA A 19 4.67 31.63 8.69
C ALA A 19 4.56 30.11 8.46
N ARG A 20 5.67 29.36 8.54
CA ARG A 20 5.63 27.89 8.44
C ARG A 20 4.94 27.27 9.66
N ARG A 21 5.27 27.72 10.87
CA ARG A 21 4.66 27.22 12.10
C ARG A 21 3.17 27.53 12.15
N ASP A 22 2.80 28.74 11.75
CA ASP A 22 1.40 29.17 11.75
C ASP A 22 0.56 28.37 10.74
N MET A 23 1.07 28.15 9.52
CA MET A 23 0.37 27.31 8.53
C MET A 23 0.24 25.85 8.96
N VAL A 24 1.25 25.31 9.64
CA VAL A 24 1.22 23.93 10.17
C VAL A 24 0.24 23.82 11.34
N ALA A 25 0.16 24.84 12.21
CA ALA A 25 -0.82 24.90 13.29
C ALA A 25 -2.24 25.05 12.75
N ASP A 26 -2.44 25.91 11.74
CA ASP A 26 -3.72 26.08 11.06
C ASP A 26 -4.19 24.77 10.44
N PHE A 27 -3.33 24.08 9.69
CA PHE A 27 -3.70 22.80 9.08
C PHE A 27 -4.05 21.72 10.12
N GLN A 28 -3.39 21.73 11.28
CA GLN A 28 -3.69 20.77 12.35
C GLN A 28 -4.95 21.09 13.15
N THR A 29 -5.41 22.35 13.16
CA THR A 29 -6.54 22.79 13.97
C THR A 29 -7.81 23.03 13.16
N ARG A 30 -7.68 23.25 11.85
CA ARG A 30 -8.78 23.64 10.98
C ARG A 30 -9.16 22.54 10.00
N GLU A 31 -10.31 21.93 10.25
CA GLU A 31 -10.92 20.92 9.37
C GLU A 31 -11.35 21.46 8.00
N ASP A 32 -11.39 22.79 7.84
CA ASP A 32 -11.78 23.42 6.60
C ASP A 32 -10.71 23.37 5.51
N ILE A 33 -9.47 23.01 5.86
CA ILE A 33 -8.34 22.92 4.95
C ILE A 33 -8.21 21.46 4.50
N PHE A 34 -8.57 21.20 3.26
CA PHE A 34 -8.65 19.85 2.71
C PHE A 34 -7.26 19.26 2.41
N VAL A 35 -6.31 20.08 1.92
CA VAL A 35 -5.00 19.61 1.45
C VAL A 35 -3.89 20.57 1.85
N PHE A 36 -2.75 20.01 2.28
CA PHE A 36 -1.50 20.73 2.52
C PHE A 36 -0.41 20.27 1.55
N LEU A 37 0.01 21.15 0.66
CA LEU A 37 1.02 20.87 -0.38
C LEU A 37 2.41 21.28 0.10
N LEU A 38 3.34 20.33 0.14
CA LEU A 38 4.75 20.53 0.48
C LEU A 38 5.64 20.43 -0.76
N SER A 39 6.52 21.41 -0.96
CA SER A 39 7.61 21.27 -1.94
C SER A 39 8.77 20.46 -1.33
N THR A 40 9.49 19.67 -2.13
CA THR A 40 10.68 18.92 -1.68
C THR A 40 11.78 19.81 -1.09
N ARG A 41 11.92 21.06 -1.58
CA ARG A 41 12.79 22.09 -0.98
C ARG A 41 12.37 22.49 0.43
N ALA A 42 11.09 22.32 0.76
CA ALA A 42 10.54 22.63 2.07
C ALA A 42 10.39 21.39 2.98
N GLY A 43 10.34 20.19 2.40
CA GLY A 43 10.21 18.91 3.11
C GLY A 43 11.45 18.49 3.92
N GLY A 44 12.65 18.96 3.54
CA GLY A 44 13.89 18.67 4.28
C GLY A 44 14.06 19.38 5.62
N LEU A 45 12.99 19.95 6.20
CA LEU A 45 13.03 20.85 7.36
C LEU A 45 12.35 20.29 8.63
N GLY A 46 11.99 18.99 8.66
CA GLY A 46 11.45 18.36 9.87
C GLY A 46 10.06 18.88 10.29
N ILE A 47 9.20 19.22 9.32
CA ILE A 47 7.81 19.61 9.58
C ILE A 47 6.99 18.34 9.79
N ASN A 48 6.43 18.14 10.99
CA ASN A 48 5.51 17.05 11.28
C ASN A 48 4.06 17.55 11.07
N LEU A 49 3.30 16.91 10.18
CA LEU A 49 1.90 17.24 9.88
C LEU A 49 0.98 16.18 10.48
N THR A 50 0.81 16.20 11.80
CA THR A 50 0.03 15.19 12.56
C THR A 50 -1.41 15.00 12.04
N ALA A 51 -2.02 16.05 11.47
CA ALA A 51 -3.35 15.98 10.88
C ALA A 51 -3.38 15.33 9.48
N ALA A 52 -2.28 15.42 8.71
CA ALA A 52 -2.16 14.74 7.41
C ALA A 52 -2.03 13.22 7.58
N ASP A 53 -1.63 12.77 8.76
CA ASP A 53 -1.38 11.37 9.12
C ASP A 53 -2.65 10.61 9.53
N THR A 54 -3.83 11.22 9.36
CA THR A 54 -5.10 10.55 9.64
C THR A 54 -5.44 9.62 8.49
N ALA A 55 -5.00 8.36 8.58
CA ALA A 55 -5.43 7.31 7.66
C ALA A 55 -6.98 7.33 7.55
N PRO A 56 -7.55 7.21 6.33
CA PRO A 56 -9.00 7.21 6.13
C PRO A 56 -9.68 6.25 7.10
N LEU A 57 -10.83 6.65 7.65
CA LEU A 57 -11.56 5.86 8.66
C LEU A 57 -11.74 4.40 8.23
N GLU A 58 -12.03 4.18 6.95
CA GLU A 58 -12.18 2.85 6.36
C GLU A 58 -10.92 1.99 6.47
N CYS A 59 -9.74 2.56 6.25
CA CYS A 59 -8.45 1.87 6.42
C CYS A 59 -8.23 1.47 7.88
N ARG A 60 -8.51 2.39 8.82
CA ARG A 60 -8.41 2.11 10.27
C ARG A 60 -9.37 0.99 10.70
N LEU A 61 -10.60 1.01 10.20
CA LEU A 61 -11.61 0.01 10.50
C LEU A 61 -11.27 -1.35 9.88
N ALA A 62 -10.76 -1.36 8.65
CA ALA A 62 -10.28 -2.55 7.98
C ALA A 62 -9.13 -3.19 8.76
N HIS A 63 -8.18 -2.38 9.21
CA HIS A 63 -7.07 -2.81 10.04
C HIS A 63 -7.56 -3.44 11.35
N LYS A 64 -8.51 -2.80 12.06
CA LYS A 64 -9.14 -3.34 13.28
C LYS A 64 -9.82 -4.70 13.06
N LEU A 65 -10.43 -4.93 11.88
CA LEU A 65 -10.99 -6.24 11.53
C LEU A 65 -9.88 -7.28 11.28
N ARG A 66 -8.86 -6.95 10.49
CA ARG A 66 -7.71 -7.85 10.21
C ARG A 66 -7.04 -8.31 11.50
N LEU A 67 -6.85 -7.37 12.42
CA LEU A 67 -6.35 -7.60 13.78
C LEU A 67 -7.17 -8.61 14.56
N ALA A 68 -8.48 -8.39 14.61
CA ALA A 68 -9.38 -9.24 15.37
C ALA A 68 -9.42 -10.66 14.81
N VAL A 69 -9.35 -10.82 13.47
CA VAL A 69 -9.17 -12.13 12.83
C VAL A 69 -7.86 -12.78 13.32
N TYR A 70 -6.80 -12.01 13.58
CA TYR A 70 -5.46 -12.49 14.00
C TYR A 70 -5.46 -13.04 15.40
N GLU A 71 -5.94 -12.25 16.36
CA GLU A 71 -5.96 -12.65 17.76
C GLU A 71 -6.79 -13.92 18.01
N GLY A 72 -7.90 -14.09 17.30
CA GLY A 72 -8.71 -15.31 17.41
C GLY A 72 -8.41 -16.39 16.38
N ASN A 73 -7.33 -16.24 15.60
CA ASN A 73 -6.83 -17.19 14.58
C ASN A 73 -7.90 -17.84 13.68
N SER A 74 -8.99 -17.11 13.40
CA SER A 74 -10.11 -17.61 12.61
C SER A 74 -10.87 -16.44 11.99
N THR A 75 -11.22 -16.60 10.71
CA THR A 75 -12.06 -15.67 9.95
C THR A 75 -13.54 -15.83 10.25
N ASN A 76 -13.92 -16.87 11.01
CA ASN A 76 -15.31 -17.13 11.38
C ASN A 76 -15.68 -16.35 12.65
N PRO A 77 -16.63 -15.40 12.59
CA PRO A 77 -17.03 -14.63 13.78
C PRO A 77 -17.67 -15.47 14.89
N ARG A 78 -18.11 -16.69 14.58
CA ARG A 78 -18.64 -17.65 15.57
C ARG A 78 -17.54 -18.31 16.39
N GLN A 79 -16.37 -18.51 15.80
CA GLN A 79 -15.20 -19.14 16.43
C GLN A 79 -14.27 -18.08 17.05
N ASN A 80 -14.31 -16.85 16.54
CA ASN A 80 -13.44 -15.77 16.96
C ASN A 80 -14.21 -14.68 17.72
N ARG A 81 -14.07 -14.68 19.05
CA ARG A 81 -14.71 -13.70 19.95
C ARG A 81 -14.20 -12.27 19.68
N PHE A 82 -12.91 -12.10 19.39
CA PHE A 82 -12.32 -10.80 19.08
C PHE A 82 -12.94 -10.23 17.80
N LEU A 83 -13.08 -11.07 16.77
CA LEU A 83 -13.71 -10.68 15.51
C LEU A 83 -15.16 -10.28 15.69
N LYS A 84 -15.93 -11.03 16.50
CA LYS A 84 -17.31 -10.67 16.81
C LYS A 84 -17.43 -9.29 17.46
N THR A 85 -16.53 -8.97 18.39
CA THR A 85 -16.49 -7.66 19.05
C THR A 85 -16.03 -6.56 18.09
N ALA A 86 -15.04 -6.83 17.25
CA ALA A 86 -14.53 -5.88 16.27
C ALA A 86 -15.58 -5.53 15.21
N ILE A 87 -16.29 -6.51 14.65
CA ILE A 87 -17.40 -6.27 13.70
C ILE A 87 -18.47 -5.36 14.32
N ARG A 88 -18.81 -5.57 15.60
CA ARG A 88 -19.78 -4.71 16.30
C ARG A 88 -19.29 -3.26 16.38
N ARG A 89 -18.03 -3.04 16.78
CA ARG A 89 -17.43 -1.71 16.91
C ARG A 89 -17.30 -1.00 15.57
N VAL A 90 -16.88 -1.73 14.54
CA VAL A 90 -16.70 -1.20 13.18
C VAL A 90 -18.05 -0.77 12.57
N ARG A 91 -19.12 -1.49 12.91
CA ARG A 91 -20.50 -1.11 12.57
C ARG A 91 -20.96 0.16 13.30
N GLU A 92 -20.63 0.30 14.58
CA GLU A 92 -20.93 1.52 15.35
C GLU A 92 -20.21 2.75 14.80
N GLN A 93 -19.07 2.55 14.12
CA GLN A 93 -18.27 3.61 13.49
C GLN A 93 -18.64 3.85 12.00
N GLY A 94 -19.70 3.24 11.49
CA GLY A 94 -20.28 3.56 10.18
C GLY A 94 -19.91 2.63 9.02
N LEU A 95 -19.09 1.59 9.22
CA LEU A 95 -18.77 0.64 8.16
C LEU A 95 -19.89 -0.40 7.97
N SER A 96 -20.25 -0.67 6.72
CA SER A 96 -21.29 -1.67 6.41
C SER A 96 -20.82 -3.10 6.72
N LEU A 97 -21.77 -3.98 7.07
CA LEU A 97 -21.49 -5.42 7.29
C LEU A 97 -20.93 -6.10 6.03
N HIS A 98 -21.37 -5.66 4.85
CA HIS A 98 -20.87 -6.18 3.59
C HIS A 98 -19.39 -5.84 3.38
N ALA A 99 -19.01 -4.57 3.59
CA ALA A 99 -17.61 -4.13 3.51
C ALA A 99 -16.74 -4.85 4.54
N ALA A 100 -17.21 -4.98 5.79
CA ALA A 100 -16.52 -5.72 6.83
C ALA A 100 -16.29 -7.19 6.44
N GLN A 101 -17.31 -7.86 5.88
CA GLN A 101 -17.19 -9.25 5.45
C GLN A 101 -16.24 -9.40 4.25
N GLN A 102 -16.24 -8.46 3.30
CA GLN A 102 -15.27 -8.45 2.21
C GLN A 102 -13.85 -8.28 2.72
N ILE A 103 -13.61 -7.38 3.66
CA ILE A 103 -12.29 -7.20 4.29
C ILE A 103 -11.84 -8.48 4.98
N ILE A 104 -12.73 -9.13 5.75
CA ILE A 104 -12.43 -10.38 6.46
C ILE A 104 -12.11 -11.52 5.47
N ASN A 105 -12.88 -11.63 4.38
CA ASN A 105 -12.68 -12.67 3.37
C ASN A 105 -11.37 -12.44 2.62
N ASN A 106 -11.14 -11.21 2.14
CA ASN A 106 -9.88 -10.82 1.50
C ASN A 106 -8.68 -11.10 2.42
N TYR A 107 -8.84 -10.84 3.73
CA TYR A 107 -7.81 -11.09 4.73
C TYR A 107 -7.58 -12.60 5.00
N GLY A 108 -8.66 -13.38 5.06
CA GLY A 108 -8.59 -14.84 5.14
C GLY A 108 -7.83 -15.45 3.97
N ASP A 109 -8.08 -14.94 2.77
CA ASP A 109 -7.36 -15.32 1.55
C ASP A 109 -5.89 -14.89 1.59
N THR A 110 -5.56 -13.80 2.30
CA THR A 110 -4.18 -13.33 2.45
C THR A 110 -3.40 -14.07 3.52
N ARG A 111 -4.04 -14.67 4.55
CA ARG A 111 -3.35 -15.57 5.49
C ARG A 111 -2.81 -16.83 4.84
N ASN A 112 -3.54 -17.33 3.86
CA ASN A 112 -3.12 -18.46 3.04
C ASN A 112 -2.20 -18.03 1.90
N SER A 113 -1.65 -16.80 1.94
CA SER A 113 -0.69 -16.34 0.94
C SER A 113 0.57 -17.19 1.03
N GLN A 114 0.62 -18.21 0.18
CA GLN A 114 1.87 -18.65 -0.42
C GLN A 114 2.65 -17.42 -0.88
N HIS A 115 3.98 -17.46 -0.77
CA HIS A 115 4.88 -16.38 -1.17
C HIS A 115 4.41 -15.77 -2.50
N ARG A 116 3.95 -14.51 -2.44
CA ARG A 116 3.55 -13.77 -3.64
C ARG A 116 4.77 -13.67 -4.55
N GLN A 117 4.65 -14.22 -5.75
CA GLN A 117 5.74 -14.20 -6.72
C GLN A 117 5.57 -13.04 -7.69
N ILE A 118 6.70 -12.50 -8.15
CA ILE A 118 6.71 -11.38 -9.09
C ILE A 118 6.99 -11.91 -10.49
N LEU A 119 6.10 -11.60 -11.43
CA LEU A 119 6.27 -11.88 -12.85
C LEU A 119 6.47 -10.59 -13.63
N GLN A 120 7.51 -10.57 -14.45
CA GLN A 120 7.95 -9.38 -15.17
C GLN A 120 7.73 -9.59 -16.66
N ILE A 121 7.02 -8.66 -17.29
CA ILE A 121 6.59 -8.76 -18.69
C ILE A 121 6.92 -7.46 -19.41
N ARG A 122 7.40 -7.59 -20.65
CA ARG A 122 7.55 -6.48 -21.59
C ARG A 122 6.59 -6.68 -22.75
N TYR A 123 5.66 -5.75 -22.94
CA TYR A 123 4.68 -5.71 -24.02
C TYR A 123 5.09 -4.67 -25.08
N ASN A 124 5.05 -5.07 -26.35
CA ASN A 124 5.29 -4.21 -27.51
C ASN A 124 6.53 -3.29 -27.39
N ARG A 125 7.61 -3.81 -26.78
CA ARG A 125 8.91 -3.16 -26.49
C ARG A 125 8.88 -1.92 -25.58
N ARG A 126 7.76 -1.20 -25.49
CA ARG A 126 7.63 0.09 -24.80
C ARG A 126 6.89 -0.02 -23.47
N VAL A 127 6.00 -1.00 -23.34
CA VAL A 127 5.21 -1.23 -22.13
C VAL A 127 5.92 -2.24 -21.24
N PHE A 128 6.10 -1.89 -19.98
CA PHE A 128 6.65 -2.74 -18.95
C PHE A 128 5.57 -3.03 -17.92
N LEU A 129 5.44 -4.28 -17.55
CA LEU A 129 4.49 -4.73 -16.54
C LEU A 129 5.21 -5.54 -15.47
N ILE A 130 4.81 -5.30 -14.22
CA ILE A 130 5.16 -6.12 -13.07
C ILE A 130 3.85 -6.65 -12.49
N CYS A 131 3.72 -7.97 -12.43
CA CYS A 131 2.53 -8.63 -11.92
C CYS A 131 2.86 -9.37 -10.63
N THR A 132 2.05 -9.20 -9.59
CA THR A 132 2.08 -10.04 -8.40
C THR A 132 1.18 -11.25 -8.60
N LEU A 133 1.68 -12.43 -8.23
CA LEU A 133 1.03 -13.72 -8.46
C LEU A 133 0.87 -14.49 -7.15
N ARG A 134 -0.19 -15.30 -7.07
CA ARG A 134 -0.45 -16.23 -5.96
C ARG A 134 -0.27 -17.71 -6.34
N THR A 135 0.49 -17.98 -7.39
CA THR A 135 0.67 -19.33 -7.91
C THR A 135 1.83 -20.05 -7.25
N ALA A 136 1.67 -21.35 -6.96
CA ALA A 136 2.75 -22.21 -6.48
C ALA A 136 3.77 -22.55 -7.58
N ASN A 137 3.35 -22.51 -8.86
CA ASN A 137 4.14 -22.98 -10.00
C ASN A 137 4.23 -21.91 -11.12
N VAL A 138 5.19 -21.01 -10.99
CA VAL A 138 5.43 -19.96 -11.99
C VAL A 138 5.92 -20.51 -13.33
N VAL A 139 6.57 -21.68 -13.36
CA VAL A 139 7.08 -22.27 -14.61
C VAL A 139 5.91 -22.72 -15.49
N GLU A 140 4.94 -23.40 -14.90
CA GLU A 140 3.72 -23.84 -15.60
C GLU A 140 2.87 -22.64 -16.03
N LEU A 141 2.70 -21.63 -15.17
CA LEU A 141 2.01 -20.40 -15.53
C LEU A 141 2.68 -19.71 -16.74
N LYS A 142 4.01 -19.59 -16.74
CA LYS A 142 4.75 -19.04 -17.88
C LYS A 142 4.46 -19.83 -19.15
N SER A 143 4.52 -21.17 -19.10
CA SER A 143 4.21 -22.04 -20.25
C SER A 143 2.80 -21.80 -20.79
N ARG A 144 1.80 -21.73 -19.92
CA ARG A 144 0.40 -21.47 -20.29
C ARG A 144 0.19 -20.08 -20.89
N LEU A 145 0.95 -19.09 -20.44
CA LEU A 145 0.88 -17.72 -20.94
C LEU A 145 1.69 -17.50 -22.22
N MET A 146 2.63 -18.39 -22.57
CA MET A 146 3.48 -18.25 -23.78
C MET A 146 2.67 -17.99 -25.08
N PRO A 147 1.57 -18.71 -25.38
CA PRO A 147 0.76 -18.42 -26.57
C PRO A 147 0.17 -17.02 -26.56
N LEU A 148 -0.30 -16.57 -25.39
CA LEU A 148 -0.85 -15.23 -25.20
C LEU A 148 0.24 -14.16 -25.33
N MET A 149 1.44 -14.41 -24.80
CA MET A 149 2.59 -13.52 -24.97
C MET A 149 2.94 -13.34 -26.45
N ARG A 150 3.01 -14.44 -27.22
CA ARG A 150 3.32 -14.40 -28.67
C ARG A 150 2.25 -13.67 -29.47
N ALA A 151 0.97 -13.88 -29.16
CA ALA A 151 -0.14 -13.23 -29.87
C ALA A 151 -0.16 -11.70 -29.72
N TYR A 152 0.43 -11.17 -28.65
CA TYR A 152 0.40 -9.76 -28.28
C TYR A 152 1.79 -9.09 -28.28
N ASN A 153 2.79 -9.70 -28.93
CA ASN A 153 4.17 -9.19 -28.95
C ASN A 153 4.74 -8.88 -27.55
N ALA A 154 4.40 -9.73 -26.58
CA ALA A 154 4.89 -9.65 -25.22
C ALA A 154 5.96 -10.72 -24.94
N SER A 155 6.82 -10.46 -23.96
CA SER A 155 7.95 -11.33 -23.61
C SER A 155 8.23 -11.25 -22.11
N PHE A 156 8.65 -12.36 -21.50
CA PHE A 156 9.12 -12.38 -20.12
C PHE A 156 10.54 -11.83 -20.06
N VAL A 157 10.70 -10.61 -19.54
CA VAL A 157 11.97 -9.90 -19.48
C VAL A 157 12.06 -9.21 -18.13
N ASN A 158 13.27 -9.13 -17.57
CA ASN A 158 13.51 -8.35 -16.36
C ASN A 158 13.30 -6.86 -16.67
N VAL A 159 12.26 -6.26 -16.09
CA VAL A 159 11.89 -4.85 -16.26
C VAL A 159 11.97 -4.06 -14.95
N ILE A 160 12.35 -4.69 -13.83
CA ILE A 160 12.30 -4.08 -12.49
C ILE A 160 13.09 -2.77 -12.39
N HIS A 161 14.19 -2.65 -13.15
CA HIS A 161 15.01 -1.45 -13.22
C HIS A 161 14.27 -0.20 -13.73
N ASN A 162 13.15 -0.37 -14.45
CA ASN A 162 12.29 0.72 -14.94
C ASN A 162 11.28 1.20 -13.89
N PHE A 163 11.26 0.57 -12.71
CA PHE A 163 10.36 0.90 -11.60
C PHE A 163 11.18 1.31 -10.37
N HIS A 164 10.57 2.12 -9.51
CA HIS A 164 10.93 2.21 -8.11
C HIS A 164 10.21 1.05 -7.41
N SER A 165 11.00 0.11 -6.91
CA SER A 165 10.54 -1.04 -6.14
C SER A 165 10.51 -0.69 -4.66
N SER A 166 9.41 -1.02 -3.99
CA SER A 166 9.30 -0.97 -2.54
C SER A 166 8.46 -2.13 -2.07
N ALA A 167 8.76 -2.66 -0.90
CA ALA A 167 8.01 -3.75 -0.30
C ALA A 167 7.71 -3.38 1.15
N THR A 168 6.44 -3.49 1.53
CA THR A 168 5.94 -3.05 2.84
C THR A 168 5.51 -4.27 3.64
N ILE A 169 5.96 -4.33 4.89
CA ILE A 169 5.55 -5.32 5.88
C ILE A 169 4.70 -4.59 6.92
N GLU A 170 3.41 -4.87 6.93
CA GLU A 170 2.54 -4.39 8.01
C GLU A 170 2.66 -5.36 9.19
N ALA A 171 3.11 -4.82 10.32
CA ALA A 171 3.31 -5.58 11.54
C ALA A 171 2.80 -4.82 12.74
N ILE A 172 2.60 -5.53 13.85
CA ILE A 172 2.05 -4.98 15.07
C ILE A 172 2.97 -5.25 16.24
N ILE A 173 3.06 -4.25 17.10
CA ILE A 173 3.76 -4.31 18.38
C ILE A 173 2.97 -5.25 19.31
N SER A 174 3.52 -6.44 19.53
CA SER A 174 2.98 -7.39 20.51
C SER A 174 3.50 -7.06 21.91
N LEU A 175 2.86 -7.63 22.95
CA LEU A 175 3.36 -7.60 24.34
C LEU A 175 4.74 -8.26 24.50
N GLN A 176 5.16 -9.05 23.52
CA GLN A 176 6.49 -9.67 23.46
C GLN A 176 7.58 -8.74 22.90
N THR A 177 7.19 -7.59 22.33
CA THR A 177 8.12 -6.61 21.78
C THR A 177 8.72 -5.82 22.94
N SER A 178 10.03 -5.91 23.14
CA SER A 178 10.73 -5.14 24.16
C SER A 178 10.89 -3.69 23.69
N LEU A 179 9.85 -2.87 23.85
CA LEU A 179 9.88 -1.46 23.49
C LEU A 179 9.90 -0.57 24.73
N ASP A 180 10.67 0.51 24.62
CA ASP A 180 10.59 1.61 25.56
C ASP A 180 9.45 2.54 25.14
N PHE A 181 8.35 2.51 25.90
CA PHE A 181 7.16 3.32 25.63
C PHE A 181 7.36 4.81 25.88
N SER A 182 8.45 5.22 26.56
CA SER A 182 8.78 6.64 26.72
C SER A 182 9.30 7.27 25.42
N ASN A 183 9.85 6.45 24.51
CA ASN A 183 10.25 6.84 23.16
C ASN A 183 9.94 5.70 22.18
N LEU A 184 8.64 5.52 21.93
CA LEU A 184 8.12 4.43 21.12
C LEU A 184 8.64 4.50 19.67
N GLU A 185 8.52 5.66 19.02
CA GLU A 185 9.00 5.89 17.66
C GLU A 185 10.51 5.67 17.53
N GLY A 186 11.32 6.20 18.46
CA GLY A 186 12.76 6.00 18.45
C GLY A 186 13.15 4.53 18.66
N SER A 187 12.38 3.78 19.45
CA SER A 187 12.60 2.35 19.64
C SER A 187 12.26 1.55 18.40
N ILE A 188 11.14 1.87 17.74
CA ILE A 188 10.74 1.25 16.47
C ILE A 188 11.75 1.58 15.37
N ALA A 189 12.24 2.81 15.28
CA ALA A 189 13.24 3.20 14.29
C ALA A 189 14.57 2.44 14.50
N ARG A 190 14.98 2.23 15.76
CA ARG A 190 16.14 1.39 16.09
C ARG A 190 15.92 -0.06 15.69
N ASP A 191 14.74 -0.61 15.95
CA ASP A 191 14.40 -1.98 15.55
C ASP A 191 14.29 -2.13 14.03
N ALA A 192 13.76 -1.13 13.33
CA ALA A 192 13.72 -1.07 11.87
C ALA A 192 15.14 -1.05 11.29
N GLN A 193 16.03 -0.23 11.83
CA GLN A 193 17.44 -0.18 11.43
C GLN A 193 18.15 -1.51 11.70
N ALA A 194 17.90 -2.13 12.85
CA ALA A 194 18.44 -3.46 13.19
C ALA A 194 17.91 -4.55 12.23
N CYS A 195 16.67 -4.41 11.76
CA CYS A 195 16.07 -5.30 10.78
C CYS A 195 16.57 -5.04 9.35
N LYS A 196 17.29 -3.92 9.11
CA LYS A 196 17.65 -3.37 7.78
C LYS A 196 16.44 -2.95 6.93
N ALA A 197 15.37 -2.50 7.57
CA ALA A 197 14.33 -1.78 6.86
C ALA A 197 14.87 -0.43 6.36
N GLN A 198 14.47 -0.02 5.15
CA GLN A 198 14.83 1.28 4.57
C GLN A 198 14.11 2.42 5.29
N GLU A 199 12.87 2.17 5.69
CA GLU A 199 12.02 3.14 6.36
C GLU A 199 11.03 2.38 7.26
N CYS A 200 10.58 3.01 8.34
CA CYS A 200 9.49 2.52 9.17
C CYS A 200 8.52 3.66 9.49
N GLU A 201 7.24 3.32 9.54
CA GLU A 201 6.16 4.28 9.70
C GLU A 201 5.14 3.72 10.69
N MET A 202 4.79 4.50 11.72
CA MET A 202 3.70 4.14 12.62
C MET A 202 2.39 4.46 11.91
N VAL A 203 1.55 3.45 11.71
CA VAL A 203 0.26 3.60 11.02
C VAL A 203 -0.85 3.95 12.00
N ASP A 204 -0.79 3.39 13.21
CA ASP A 204 -1.82 3.62 14.21
C ASP A 204 -1.26 3.39 15.62
N TYR A 205 -1.23 4.46 16.42
CA TYR A 205 -0.79 4.44 17.81
C TYR A 205 -1.75 3.71 18.75
N GLU A 206 -3.05 3.63 18.43
CA GLU A 206 -4.04 2.91 19.26
C GLU A 206 -3.82 1.40 19.17
N THR A 207 -3.48 0.92 17.98
CA THR A 207 -3.34 -0.51 17.69
C THR A 207 -1.88 -0.98 17.69
N GLY A 208 -0.92 -0.06 17.70
CA GLY A 208 0.51 -0.37 17.63
C GLY A 208 0.94 -0.89 16.26
N ALA A 209 0.25 -0.45 15.21
CA ALA A 209 0.50 -0.86 13.84
C ALA A 209 1.68 -0.10 13.24
N VAL A 210 2.63 -0.83 12.67
CA VAL A 210 3.88 -0.32 12.11
C VAL A 210 4.10 -0.93 10.74
N ASN A 211 4.40 -0.09 9.76
CA ASN A 211 4.84 -0.49 8.45
C ASN A 211 6.36 -0.44 8.36
N PHE A 212 6.98 -1.56 7.99
CA PHE A 212 8.39 -1.63 7.65
C PHE A 212 8.55 -1.69 6.14
N LYS A 213 9.20 -0.68 5.54
CA LYS A 213 9.49 -0.62 4.11
C LYS A 213 10.90 -1.13 3.84
N CYS A 214 11.05 -1.92 2.79
CA CYS A 214 12.32 -2.51 2.38
C CYS A 214 12.36 -2.79 0.88
N GLU A 215 13.54 -3.13 0.38
CA GLU A 215 13.70 -3.59 -1.01
C GLU A 215 13.07 -4.98 -1.17
N PRO A 216 12.33 -5.28 -2.26
CA PRO A 216 11.71 -6.59 -2.47
C PRO A 216 12.68 -7.78 -2.38
N SER A 217 13.96 -7.58 -2.70
CA SER A 217 14.99 -8.62 -2.59
C SER A 217 15.35 -8.98 -1.14
N GLU A 218 15.15 -8.07 -0.19
CA GLU A 218 15.48 -8.27 1.22
C GLU A 218 14.28 -8.63 2.09
N MET A 219 13.07 -8.59 1.53
CA MET A 219 11.79 -8.87 2.21
C MET A 219 11.84 -10.10 3.12
N ASP A 220 12.32 -11.24 2.62
CA ASP A 220 12.37 -12.49 3.39
C ASP A 220 13.31 -12.41 4.61
N ALA A 221 14.41 -11.67 4.48
CA ALA A 221 15.36 -11.46 5.56
C ALA A 221 14.78 -10.50 6.61
N VAL A 222 14.14 -9.41 6.17
CA VAL A 222 13.49 -8.44 7.06
C VAL A 222 12.34 -9.11 7.80
N LEU A 223 11.48 -9.89 7.14
CA LEU A 223 10.38 -10.64 7.75
C LEU A 223 10.84 -11.55 8.90
N LYS A 224 11.94 -12.28 8.70
CA LYS A 224 12.50 -13.15 9.76
C LYS A 224 12.98 -12.34 10.95
N ARG A 225 13.62 -11.19 10.72
CA ARG A 225 14.13 -10.32 11.80
C ARG A 225 13.02 -9.60 12.56
N VAL A 226 12.02 -9.09 11.85
CA VAL A 226 10.83 -8.44 12.43
C VAL A 226 10.10 -9.43 13.36
N ARG A 227 9.87 -10.66 12.90
CA ARG A 227 9.29 -11.72 13.75
C ARG A 227 10.17 -12.06 14.96
N ALA A 228 11.49 -12.14 14.77
CA ALA A 228 12.43 -12.42 15.86
C ALA A 228 12.46 -11.32 16.94
N LYS A 229 12.11 -10.09 16.58
CA LYS A 229 12.00 -8.94 17.49
C LYS A 229 10.69 -8.91 18.28
N GLY A 230 9.77 -9.84 18.03
CA GLY A 230 8.48 -9.91 18.73
C GLY A 230 7.35 -9.17 18.02
N TYR A 231 7.60 -8.62 16.82
CA TYR A 231 6.53 -8.03 16.01
C TYR A 231 5.70 -9.10 15.34
N THR A 232 4.40 -8.87 15.35
CA THR A 232 3.41 -9.73 14.72
C THR A 232 3.16 -9.26 13.30
N VAL A 233 3.69 -9.97 12.31
CA VAL A 233 3.46 -9.63 10.89
C VAL A 233 2.04 -10.00 10.48
N LEU A 234 1.29 -9.02 9.98
CA LEU A 234 -0.08 -9.19 9.49
C LEU A 234 -0.13 -9.56 8.02
N HIS A 235 0.49 -8.75 7.17
CA HIS A 235 0.50 -8.96 5.72
C HIS A 235 1.71 -8.26 5.07
N THR A 236 2.00 -8.63 3.82
CA THR A 236 3.12 -8.10 3.04
C THR A 236 2.66 -7.66 1.67
N GLU A 237 3.08 -6.47 1.25
CA GLU A 237 2.70 -5.89 -0.02
C GLU A 237 3.92 -5.49 -0.84
N TYR A 238 3.80 -5.59 -2.15
CA TYR A 238 4.78 -5.07 -3.10
C TYR A 238 4.19 -3.85 -3.80
N SER A 239 4.99 -2.81 -3.91
CA SER A 239 4.66 -1.59 -4.63
C SER A 239 5.70 -1.33 -5.70
N PHE A 240 5.24 -1.08 -6.93
CA PHE A 240 6.08 -0.77 -8.07
C PHE A 240 5.59 0.49 -8.75
N LYS A 241 6.40 1.57 -8.68
CA LYS A 241 6.09 2.83 -9.33
C LYS A 241 6.95 3.03 -10.58
N PRO A 242 6.38 3.17 -11.79
CA PRO A 242 7.15 3.42 -13.00
C PRO A 242 8.04 4.65 -12.88
N LYS A 243 9.26 4.58 -13.41
CA LYS A 243 10.15 5.74 -13.55
C LYS A 243 9.74 6.66 -14.70
N LYS A 244 9.15 6.08 -15.75
CA LYS A 244 8.73 6.78 -16.95
C LYS A 244 7.41 6.22 -17.44
N PHE A 245 6.44 7.11 -17.59
CA PHE A 245 5.13 6.81 -18.15
C PHE A 245 5.13 6.95 -19.68
N ILE A 246 4.30 6.15 -20.34
CA ILE A 246 4.13 6.18 -21.80
C ILE A 246 2.66 6.31 -22.18
N LYS A 247 2.35 7.23 -23.10
CA LYS A 247 1.01 7.38 -23.66
C LYS A 247 0.90 6.52 -24.91
N LEU A 248 -0.06 5.60 -24.91
CA LEU A 248 -0.35 4.75 -26.06
C LEU A 248 -1.37 5.44 -26.98
N GLU A 249 -1.26 5.19 -28.28
CA GLU A 249 -2.31 5.55 -29.23
C GLU A 249 -3.59 4.76 -28.95
N GLU A 250 -4.76 5.29 -29.32
CA GLU A 250 -6.06 4.67 -29.02
C GLU A 250 -6.15 3.21 -29.49
N SER A 251 -5.67 2.93 -30.71
CA SER A 251 -5.67 1.57 -31.28
C SER A 251 -4.73 0.60 -30.54
N GLU A 252 -3.60 1.09 -30.02
CA GLU A 252 -2.65 0.31 -29.23
C GLU A 252 -3.18 0.10 -27.80
N ASN A 253 -3.84 1.12 -27.24
CA ASN A 253 -4.45 1.08 -25.92
C ASN A 253 -5.61 0.08 -25.86
N GLU A 254 -6.46 0.00 -26.89
CA GLU A 254 -7.51 -1.02 -26.95
C GLU A 254 -6.95 -2.45 -26.96
N LYS A 255 -5.88 -2.69 -27.74
CA LYS A 255 -5.19 -3.98 -27.79
C LYS A 255 -4.56 -4.32 -26.44
N TYR A 256 -3.94 -3.33 -25.79
CA TYR A 256 -3.35 -3.47 -24.47
C TYR A 256 -4.40 -3.78 -23.39
N LYS A 257 -5.54 -3.08 -23.40
CA LYS A 257 -6.68 -3.36 -22.50
C LYS A 257 -7.16 -4.80 -22.66
N LYS A 258 -7.35 -5.27 -23.91
CA LYS A 258 -7.72 -6.67 -24.18
C LYS A 258 -6.69 -7.67 -23.63
N PHE A 259 -5.40 -7.37 -23.75
CA PHE A 259 -4.32 -8.17 -23.17
C PHE A 259 -4.39 -8.20 -21.63
N ARG A 260 -4.51 -7.04 -20.98
CA ARG A 260 -4.62 -6.90 -19.52
C ARG A 260 -5.84 -7.64 -18.96
N THR A 261 -7.00 -7.52 -19.61
CA THR A 261 -8.21 -8.26 -19.21
C THR A 261 -8.01 -9.78 -19.32
N LYS A 262 -7.32 -10.27 -20.35
CA LYS A 262 -7.03 -11.71 -20.47
C LYS A 262 -6.04 -12.19 -19.41
N LEU A 263 -5.09 -11.37 -19.00
CA LEU A 263 -4.20 -11.67 -17.87
C LEU A 263 -4.97 -11.76 -16.56
N MET A 264 -5.78 -10.75 -16.25
CA MET A 264 -6.59 -10.72 -15.01
C MET A 264 -7.67 -11.80 -14.95
N LYS A 265 -8.16 -12.30 -16.10
CA LYS A 265 -9.05 -13.47 -16.14
C LYS A 265 -8.39 -14.75 -15.63
N THR A 266 -7.07 -14.80 -15.57
CA THR A 266 -6.34 -15.94 -15.00
C THR A 266 -6.29 -15.75 -13.48
N GLN A 267 -6.88 -16.68 -12.73
CA GLN A 267 -7.02 -16.59 -11.26
C GLN A 267 -5.69 -16.50 -10.49
N ASP A 268 -4.55 -16.68 -11.17
CA ASP A 268 -3.22 -16.58 -10.58
C ASP A 268 -2.70 -15.14 -10.40
N PHE A 269 -3.29 -14.14 -11.08
CA PHE A 269 -2.85 -12.74 -11.02
C PHE A 269 -3.60 -11.97 -9.93
N ASP A 270 -2.84 -11.25 -9.09
CA ASP A 270 -3.38 -10.46 -7.99
C ASP A 270 -3.41 -8.96 -8.38
N VAL A 271 -2.23 -8.37 -8.63
CA VAL A 271 -2.10 -6.96 -9.05
C VAL A 271 -1.18 -6.85 -10.26
N ILE A 272 -1.49 -5.93 -11.18
CA ILE A 272 -0.65 -5.60 -12.34
C ILE A 272 -0.28 -4.13 -12.26
N PHE A 273 1.02 -3.87 -12.16
CA PHE A 273 1.63 -2.55 -12.25
C PHE A 273 2.18 -2.37 -13.66
N ASP A 274 1.86 -1.25 -14.31
CA ASP A 274 2.36 -0.95 -15.65
C ASP A 274 2.79 0.51 -15.77
N ASN A 275 3.46 0.83 -16.88
CA ASN A 275 3.95 2.18 -17.17
C ASN A 275 3.08 2.92 -18.20
N VAL A 276 1.83 2.50 -18.44
CA VAL A 276 0.94 3.11 -19.43
C VAL A 276 0.13 4.22 -18.77
N VAL A 277 0.23 5.43 -19.32
CA VAL A 277 -0.70 6.50 -18.97
C VAL A 277 -1.98 6.31 -19.76
N GLY A 278 -3.04 5.87 -19.08
CA GLY A 278 -4.28 5.53 -19.74
C GLY A 278 -5.20 4.61 -18.95
N MET A 279 -5.33 4.86 -17.66
CA MET A 279 -6.40 4.49 -16.73
C MET A 279 -5.94 5.16 -15.43
N ASP A 280 -6.55 6.30 -15.08
CA ASP A 280 -6.23 7.14 -13.90
C ASP A 280 -5.16 8.24 -14.11
N GLU A 281 -5.15 8.91 -15.26
CA GLU A 281 -4.38 10.16 -15.49
C GLU A 281 -4.90 11.38 -14.69
N GLU A 282 -5.90 11.25 -13.81
CA GLU A 282 -6.16 12.25 -12.76
C GLU A 282 -5.44 11.95 -11.42
N GLU A 283 -4.74 10.81 -11.26
CA GLU A 283 -4.09 10.45 -9.97
C GLU A 283 -2.55 10.47 -9.95
N ILE A 284 -1.86 10.77 -11.07
CA ILE A 284 -0.39 10.60 -11.13
C ILE A 284 0.43 11.91 -11.13
N GLU A 285 -0.20 13.09 -11.04
CA GLU A 285 0.53 14.33 -10.70
C GLU A 285 0.55 14.68 -9.20
N THR A 286 -0.08 13.87 -8.36
CA THR A 286 0.07 13.94 -6.90
C THR A 286 0.79 12.69 -6.42
N GLY A 287 2.03 12.86 -5.94
CA GLY A 287 2.73 11.84 -5.19
C GLY A 287 2.02 11.55 -3.88
N VAL A 288 1.02 10.67 -3.91
CA VAL A 288 0.51 9.89 -2.79
C VAL A 288 0.21 8.51 -3.37
N ALA A 289 0.95 7.51 -2.93
CA ALA A 289 0.59 6.13 -3.18
C ALA A 289 -0.60 5.80 -2.27
N THR A 290 -1.81 5.88 -2.80
CA THR A 290 -2.97 5.20 -2.21
C THR A 290 -2.88 3.72 -2.60
N ALA A 291 -2.40 2.91 -1.67
CA ALA A 291 -2.89 1.54 -1.59
C ALA A 291 -4.32 1.63 -1.01
N ASP A 292 -5.24 0.87 -1.60
CA ASP A 292 -6.68 0.81 -1.29
C ASP A 292 -7.51 2.04 -1.69
N CYS A 293 -8.14 1.99 -2.88
CA CYS A 293 -9.59 2.18 -3.05
C CYS A 293 -10.00 2.18 -4.54
N VAL A 294 -10.44 1.04 -5.05
CA VAL A 294 -11.49 1.01 -6.08
C VAL A 294 -12.77 0.64 -5.35
N VAL A 295 -13.54 1.64 -4.93
CA VAL A 295 -14.99 1.50 -4.73
C VAL A 295 -15.63 2.55 -5.62
N ALA A 296 -16.32 2.06 -6.64
CA ALA A 296 -17.06 2.87 -7.59
C ALA A 296 -18.06 3.77 -6.85
N ALA A 297 -18.03 5.06 -7.18
CA ALA A 297 -19.02 6.03 -6.75
C ALA A 297 -20.35 5.83 -7.48
N VAL A 298 -21.43 5.76 -6.71
CA VAL A 298 -22.73 6.36 -7.05
C VAL A 298 -23.16 7.18 -5.84
#